data_AF-A0A350P7V0-F1
#
_entry.id   AF-A0A350P7V0-F1
#
_cell.length_a   1.000
_cell.length_b   1.000
_cell.length_c   1.000
_cell.angle_alpha   90.00
_cell.angle_beta   90.00
_cell.angle_gamma   90.00
#
_symmetry.space_group_name_H-M   'P 1'
#
loop_
_entity.id
_entity.type
_entity.pdbx_description
1 polymer ?
#
loop_
_entity_poly.entity_id
_entity_poly.type
_entity_poly.pdbx_seq_one_letter_code
_entity_poly.pdbx_strand_id
1 'polypeptide(L)' 'MSYYVEIEENQNSDLIIEIPEEVIETLGWQENTLLTWDIKGDGIILQRLNGEGGYEPLE' A
#
# COMPACT_ATOMS: atom_id res chain seq x y z
N MET A 1 -11.39 -4.31 9.93
CA MET A 1 -11.53 -5.59 9.20
C MET A 1 -10.15 -6.10 8.89
N SER A 2 -9.97 -7.42 8.84
CA SER A 2 -8.67 -8.05 8.59
C SER A 2 -8.79 -8.93 7.35
N TYR A 3 -7.82 -8.82 6.45
CA TYR A 3 -7.73 -9.60 5.23
C TYR A 3 -6.49 -10.48 5.29
N TYR A 4 -6.57 -11.65 4.65
CA TYR A 4 -5.42 -12.52 4.42
C TYR A 4 -5.20 -12.56 2.92
N VAL A 5 -3.99 -12.22 2.49
CA VAL A 5 -3.56 -12.20 1.09
C VAL A 5 -2.24 -12.93 1.00
N GLU A 6 -2.00 -13.57 -0.13
CA GLU A 6 -0.76 -14.29 -0.40
C GLU A 6 0.16 -13.45 -1.29
N ILE A 7 1.47 -13.65 -1.14
CA ILE A 7 2.45 -13.08 -2.07
C ILE A 7 2.49 -14.01 -3.29
N GLU A 8 2.30 -13.43 -4.47
CA GLU A 8 2.25 -14.16 -5.73
C GLU A 8 3.38 -13.71 -6.65
N GLU A 9 3.88 -14.61 -7.49
CA GLU A 9 4.84 -14.29 -8.55
C GLU A 9 4.08 -13.99 -9.85
N ASN A 10 4.31 -12.82 -10.43
CA ASN A 10 3.68 -12.43 -11.69
C ASN A 10 4.44 -13.01 -12.92
N GLN A 11 3.95 -12.72 -14.13
CA GLN A 11 4.55 -13.23 -15.38
C GLN A 11 5.98 -12.73 -15.66
N ASN A 12 6.41 -11.68 -14.95
CA ASN A 12 7.75 -11.09 -15.06
C ASN A 12 8.70 -11.56 -13.94
N SER A 13 8.28 -12.54 -13.13
CA SER A 13 9.01 -13.00 -11.94
C SER A 13 9.13 -11.95 -10.81
N ASP A 14 8.26 -10.95 -10.80
CA ASP A 14 8.14 -10.02 -9.67
C ASP A 14 7.15 -10.57 -8.64
N LEU A 15 7.47 -10.41 -7.37
CA LEU A 15 6.56 -10.71 -6.28
C LEU A 15 5.58 -9.55 -6.09
N ILE A 16 4.28 -9.87 -6.07
CA ILE A 16 3.19 -8.92 -5.91
C ILE A 16 2.25 -9.37 -4.78
N ILE A 17 1.53 -8.40 -4.21
CA ILE A 17 0.43 -8.63 -3.28
C ILE A 17 -0.78 -7.89 -3.84
N GLU A 18 -1.90 -8.60 -4.05
CA GLU A 18 -3.14 -7.96 -4.46
C GLU A 18 -3.86 -7.35 -3.25
N ILE A 19 -4.14 -6.05 -3.31
CA ILE A 19 -4.90 -5.36 -2.26
C ILE A 19 -6.39 -5.58 -2.54
N PRO A 20 -7.17 -6.08 -1.55
CA PRO A 20 -8.61 -6.30 -1.75
C PRO A 20 -9.35 -5.05 -2.22
N GLU A 21 -10.27 -5.21 -3.17
CA GLU A 21 -11.02 -4.11 -3.79
C GLU A 21 -11.73 -3.22 -2.75
N GLU A 22 -12.37 -3.83 -1.74
CA GLU A 22 -13.04 -3.10 -0.65
C GLU A 22 -12.08 -2.17 0.11
N VAL A 23 -10.81 -2.56 0.28
CA VAL A 23 -9.80 -1.72 0.94
C VAL A 23 -9.44 -0.53 0.05
N ILE A 24 -9.25 -0.75 -1.24
CA ILE A 24 -8.97 0.31 -2.22
C ILE A 24 -10.12 1.32 -2.26
N GLU A 25 -11.36 0.84 -2.35
CA GLU A 25 -12.57 1.67 -2.36
C GLU A 25 -12.72 2.46 -1.06
N THR A 26 -12.55 1.79 0.09
CA THR A 26 -12.66 2.44 1.41
C THR A 26 -11.62 3.55 1.60
N LEU A 27 -10.40 3.35 1.10
CA LEU A 27 -9.33 4.35 1.17
C LEU A 27 -9.43 5.40 0.05
N GLY A 28 -10.37 5.24 -0.88
CA GLY A 28 -10.53 6.13 -2.03
C GLY A 28 -9.31 6.14 -2.95
N TRP A 29 -8.56 5.03 -3.01
CA TRP A 29 -7.43 4.89 -3.91
C TRP A 29 -7.92 4.61 -5.33
N GLN A 30 -7.26 5.23 -6.29
CA GLN A 30 -7.53 5.08 -7.72
C GLN A 30 -6.24 4.67 -8.45
N GLU A 31 -6.37 4.23 -9.70
CA GLU A 31 -5.21 4.04 -10.57
C GLU A 31 -4.31 5.28 -10.54
N ASN A 32 -2.99 5.06 -10.52
CA ASN A 32 -1.96 6.11 -10.41
C ASN A 32 -1.94 6.86 -9.07
N THR A 33 -2.66 6.40 -8.03
CA THR A 33 -2.51 6.95 -6.68
C THR A 33 -1.10 6.70 -6.17
N LEU A 34 -0.40 7.78 -5.80
CA LEU A 34 0.92 7.68 -5.21
C LEU A 34 0.81 7.25 -3.74
N LEU A 35 1.49 6.15 -3.42
CA LEU A 35 1.59 5.61 -2.08
C LEU A 35 3.03 5.76 -1.59
N THR A 36 3.18 5.96 -0.29
CA THR A 36 4.44 5.73 0.41
C THR A 36 4.30 4.49 1.29
N TRP A 37 5.41 3.81 1.48
CA TRP A 37 5.51 2.65 2.33
C TRP A 37 6.66 2.79 3.30
N ASP A 38 6.49 2.26 4.50
CA ASP A 38 7.52 2.21 5.52
C ASP A 38 7.53 0.85 6.20
N ILE A 39 8.70 0.44 6.70
CA ILE A 39 8.89 -0.83 7.40
C ILE A 39 8.79 -0.56 8.91
N LYS A 40 7.83 -1.20 9.58
CA LYS A 40 7.66 -1.08 11.02
C LYS A 40 7.56 -2.46 11.67
N GLY A 41 8.64 -2.85 12.35
CA GLY A 41 8.73 -4.16 12.97
C GLY A 41 8.79 -5.27 11.92
N ASP A 42 7.85 -6.19 11.98
CA ASP A 42 7.67 -7.31 11.04
C ASP A 42 6.64 -7.02 9.94
N GLY A 43 6.18 -5.77 9.82
CA GLY A 43 5.17 -5.37 8.85
C GLY A 43 5.56 -4.16 8.00
N ILE A 44 4.73 -3.90 7.00
CA ILE A 44 4.80 -2.72 6.13
C ILE A 44 3.57 -1.85 6.40
N ILE A 45 3.76 -0.53 6.50
CA ILE A 45 2.67 0.45 6.54
C ILE A 45 2.58 1.11 5.17
N LEU A 46 1.42 1.01 4.52
CA LEU A 46 1.11 1.68 3.27
C LEU A 46 0.18 2.87 3.53
N GLN A 47 0.49 4.03 2.96
CA GLN A 47 -0.32 5.23 3.09
C GLN A 47 -0.23 6.10 1.83
N ARG A 48 -1.24 6.94 1.59
CA ARG A 48 -1.21 7.88 0.45
C ARG A 48 -0.09 8.89 0.65
N LEU A 49 0.74 9.10 -0.37
CA LEU A 49 1.90 10.01 -0.31
C LEU A 49 1.48 11.45 0.00
N ASN A 50 0.35 11.90 -0.57
CA ASN A 50 -0.17 13.26 -0.44
C ASN A 50 -1.45 13.32 0.42
N GLY A 51 -1.54 12.50 1.48
CA GLY A 51 -2.64 12.62 2.43
C GLY A 51 -2.60 13.95 3.20
N GLU A 52 -3.75 14.41 3.71
CA GLU A 52 -3.83 15.65 4.53
C GLU A 52 -2.99 15.59 5.83
N GLY A 53 -2.42 14.43 6.18
CA GLY A 53 -1.42 14.26 7.23
C GLY A 53 -0.01 14.36 6.66
N GLY A 54 0.59 15.53 6.83
CA GLY A 54 1.89 15.97 6.30
C GLY A 54 2.98 14.91 6.13
N TYR A 55 3.50 14.84 4.91
CA TYR A 55 4.88 14.49 4.67
C TYR A 55 5.75 15.64 5.21
N GLU A 56 6.37 15.47 6.37
CA GLU A 56 7.48 16.34 6.78
C GLU A 56 8.79 15.71 6.27
N PRO A 57 9.51 16.34 5.33
CA PRO A 57 10.83 15.87 4.94
C PRO A 57 11.76 15.94 6.16
N LEU A 58 12.47 14.85 6.46
CA LEU A 58 13.55 14.85 7.44
C LEU A 58 14.72 15.68 6.88
N GLU A 59 15.15 16.70 7.63
CA GLU A 59 16.42 17.43 7.41
C GLU A 59 17.65 16.55 7.72
#